data_AF-A0A821YFT1-F1
#
_entry.id   AF-A0A821YFT1-F1
#
_cell.length_a   1.000
_cell.length_b   1.000
_cell.length_c   1.000
_cell.angle_alpha   90.00
_cell.angle_beta   90.00
_cell.angle_gamma   90.00
#
_symmetry.space_group_name_H-M   'P 1'
#
loop_
_entity.id
_entity.type
_entity.pdbx_description
1 polymer ?
#
loop_
_entity_poly.entity_id
_entity_poly.type
_entity_poly.pdbx_seq_one_letter_code
_entity_poly.pdbx_strand_id
1 'polypeptide(L)'
;MVHIYIYICLSRYVKYIVEHEQIYSRAPIELKRLIWTDNHTLFQKELQPIISQYLTNVEEQLLQCDHNYFLQLPKQRRQTSPTIQTLVHMIGTNIKLYDIVRTSLQKLFQRTKIVHYSSLRLLLLMAFHDLENNSVSKSDSIHIFVWTLDAALKERKLDLKKQREIEQFLDAHSRDTDIINKHIPFILNDPNIISILAKSCILLLHKQVDDEIPLPRSNKELQFLLKLLHMGLYAWDVLDGGISYHDPIDSKLLTHYLPYLIRLIVENRLNTDISSSSILKTLLPQIEFVQYMIHNRLACQLFLRFIIETYHQKQFWLATQLIPYLNELVEYGSADKIFLHQFVYFIRQSVEQIHYIGILLDKFFILQAQGHEFILYYGLILLKHILHKTNGTNLVSKYLYQSLKPTRDHSTFIHDKYHQLIRDYEECLRQIQIREQTQQQVSTDKQNSFSIFH
;
A
#
# COMPACT_ATOMS: atom_id res chain seq x y z
N MET A 1 21.68 -1.74 53.43
CA MET A 1 22.63 -2.83 53.08
C MET A 1 21.96 -3.99 52.33
N VAL A 2 20.80 -4.50 52.75
CA VAL A 2 20.13 -5.66 52.09
C VAL A 2 19.74 -5.40 50.63
N HIS A 3 19.20 -4.22 50.31
CA HIS A 3 18.91 -3.83 48.92
C HIS A 3 20.15 -3.74 48.02
N ILE A 4 21.30 -3.36 48.58
CA ILE A 4 22.57 -3.25 47.84
C ILE A 4 23.15 -4.65 47.57
N TYR A 5 23.06 -5.56 48.53
CA TYR A 5 23.49 -6.96 48.36
C TYR A 5 22.63 -7.73 47.35
N ILE A 6 21.31 -7.51 47.35
CA ILE A 6 20.42 -8.11 46.34
C ILE A 6 20.78 -7.60 44.95
N TYR A 7 21.04 -6.30 44.79
CA TYR A 7 21.43 -5.70 43.49
C TYR A 7 22.79 -6.20 43.00
N ILE A 8 23.77 -6.33 43.89
CA ILE A 8 25.12 -6.84 43.57
C ILE A 8 25.07 -8.31 43.17
N CYS A 9 24.32 -9.15 43.90
CA CYS A 9 24.08 -10.55 43.53
C CYS A 9 23.35 -10.64 42.18
N LEU A 10 22.30 -9.85 41.96
CA LEU A 10 21.56 -9.83 40.68
C LEU A 10 22.49 -9.53 39.51
N SER A 11 23.40 -8.55 39.63
CA SER A 11 24.30 -8.18 38.53
C SER A 11 25.29 -9.31 38.13
N ARG A 12 25.73 -10.12 39.11
CA ARG A 12 26.64 -11.25 38.88
C ARG A 12 25.93 -12.41 38.18
N TYR A 13 24.71 -12.73 38.63
CA TYR A 13 23.89 -13.77 38.00
C TYR A 13 23.34 -13.34 36.64
N VAL A 14 23.03 -12.06 36.43
CA VAL A 14 22.61 -11.53 35.11
C VAL A 14 23.72 -11.70 34.07
N LYS A 15 24.98 -11.39 34.40
CA LYS A 15 26.11 -11.64 33.49
C LYS A 15 26.27 -13.12 33.17
N TYR A 16 26.19 -13.97 34.18
CA TYR A 16 26.25 -15.43 34.00
C TYR A 16 25.11 -15.95 33.11
N ILE A 17 23.89 -15.46 33.28
CA ILE A 17 22.74 -15.85 32.45
C ILE A 17 22.94 -15.42 30.99
N VAL A 18 23.42 -14.20 30.76
CA VAL A 18 23.70 -13.69 29.41
C VAL A 18 24.82 -14.50 28.71
N GLU A 19 25.80 -14.98 29.46
CA GLU A 19 26.89 -15.81 28.94
C GLU A 19 26.44 -17.25 28.60
N HIS A 20 25.33 -17.73 29.15
CA HIS A 20 24.84 -19.11 28.96
C HIS A 20 23.50 -19.13 28.19
N GLU A 21 23.57 -19.30 26.86
CA GLU A 21 22.43 -19.27 25.93
C GLU A 21 21.26 -20.21 26.33
N GLN A 22 21.57 -21.42 26.84
CA GLN A 22 20.56 -22.37 27.28
C GLN A 22 19.76 -21.90 28.50
N ILE A 23 20.39 -21.13 29.39
CA ILE A 23 19.75 -20.58 30.59
C ILE A 23 18.94 -19.35 30.21
N TYR A 24 19.53 -18.47 29.39
CA TYR A 24 18.86 -17.28 28.90
C TYR A 24 17.61 -17.60 28.06
N SER A 25 17.67 -18.58 27.17
CA SER A 25 16.50 -18.98 26.35
C SER A 25 15.28 -19.37 27.19
N ARG A 26 15.50 -20.05 28.32
CA ARG A 26 14.46 -20.49 29.28
C ARG A 26 14.07 -19.45 30.32
N ALA A 27 14.72 -18.28 30.35
CA ALA A 27 14.42 -17.24 31.32
C ALA A 27 13.01 -16.65 31.11
N PRO A 28 12.27 -16.33 32.19
CA PRO A 28 10.97 -15.67 32.10
C PRO A 28 11.11 -14.28 31.48
N ILE A 29 10.03 -13.81 30.82
CA ILE A 29 10.06 -12.55 30.06
C ILE A 29 10.36 -11.35 30.95
N GLU A 30 9.91 -11.36 32.21
CA GLU A 30 10.17 -10.31 33.20
C GLU A 30 11.68 -10.17 33.46
N LEU A 31 12.39 -11.29 33.59
CA LEU A 31 13.84 -11.30 33.78
C LEU A 31 14.54 -10.83 32.51
N LYS A 32 14.09 -11.28 31.33
CA LYS A 32 14.62 -10.82 30.05
C LYS A 32 14.46 -9.30 29.89
N ARG A 33 13.30 -8.72 30.24
CA ARG A 33 13.07 -7.26 30.21
C ARG A 33 14.05 -6.48 31.09
N LEU A 34 14.38 -7.00 32.28
CA LEU A 34 15.40 -6.40 33.14
C LEU A 34 16.77 -6.41 32.46
N ILE A 35 17.18 -7.57 31.92
CA ILE A 35 18.44 -7.72 31.19
C ILE A 35 18.49 -6.78 29.98
N TRP A 36 17.42 -6.71 29.19
CA TRP A 36 17.33 -5.89 27.98
C TRP A 36 17.38 -4.39 28.28
N THR A 37 16.88 -3.96 29.44
CA THR A 37 16.92 -2.56 29.86
C THR A 37 18.34 -2.07 30.07
N ASP A 38 19.23 -2.95 30.56
CA ASP A 38 20.64 -2.63 30.79
C ASP A 38 21.54 -3.02 29.61
N ASN A 39 21.12 -3.99 28.79
CA ASN A 39 21.86 -4.49 27.63
C ASN A 39 21.08 -4.28 26.32
N HIS A 40 21.15 -3.07 25.79
CA HIS A 40 20.46 -2.68 24.56
C HIS A 40 20.91 -3.49 23.34
N THR A 41 22.18 -3.90 23.28
CA THR A 41 22.71 -4.64 22.11
C THR A 41 22.13 -6.05 22.04
N LEU A 42 21.98 -6.70 23.19
CA LEU A 42 21.30 -8.00 23.26
C LEU A 42 19.84 -7.88 22.85
N PHE A 43 19.13 -6.86 23.34
CA PHE A 43 17.74 -6.64 22.94
C PHE A 43 17.60 -6.36 21.44
N GLN A 44 18.50 -5.58 20.85
CA GLN A 44 18.52 -5.36 19.39
C GLN A 44 18.73 -6.65 18.59
N LYS A 45 19.56 -7.58 19.09
CA LYS A 45 19.72 -8.91 18.48
C LYS A 45 18.43 -9.72 18.50
N GLU A 46 17.65 -9.66 19.58
CA GLU A 46 16.34 -10.31 19.68
C GLU A 46 15.27 -9.67 18.78
N LEU A 47 15.33 -8.35 18.60
CA LEU A 47 14.37 -7.62 17.76
C LEU A 47 14.55 -7.90 16.27
N GLN A 48 15.78 -8.06 15.80
CA GLN A 48 16.12 -8.21 14.38
C GLN A 48 15.39 -9.37 13.68
N PRO A 49 15.30 -10.60 14.22
CA PRO A 49 14.56 -11.67 13.57
C PRO A 49 13.05 -11.39 13.50
N ILE A 50 12.46 -10.79 14.55
CA ILE A 50 11.02 -10.48 14.59
C ILE A 50 10.67 -9.40 13.57
N ILE A 51 11.51 -8.37 13.47
CA ILE A 51 11.36 -7.30 12.49
C ILE A 51 11.52 -7.84 11.07
N SER A 52 12.53 -8.69 10.83
CA SER A 52 12.75 -9.31 9.52
C SER A 52 11.56 -10.18 9.12
N GLN A 53 11.05 -10.99 10.03
CA GLN A 53 9.85 -11.79 9.82
C GLN A 53 8.62 -10.92 9.52
N TYR A 54 8.46 -9.77 10.18
CA TYR A 54 7.37 -8.85 9.86
C TYR A 54 7.45 -8.37 8.40
N LEU A 55 8.63 -7.97 7.93
CA LEU A 55 8.82 -7.52 6.55
C LEU A 55 8.54 -8.64 5.55
N THR A 56 9.06 -9.84 5.79
CA THR A 56 8.78 -11.03 4.95
C THR A 56 7.27 -11.30 4.87
N ASN A 57 6.56 -11.28 5.99
CA ASN A 57 5.11 -11.48 6.02
C ASN A 57 4.36 -10.41 5.21
N VAL A 58 4.81 -9.14 5.27
CA VAL A 58 4.20 -8.07 4.46
C VAL A 58 4.45 -8.29 2.98
N GLU A 59 5.66 -8.68 2.59
CA GLU A 59 5.98 -8.99 1.20
C GLU A 59 5.15 -10.16 0.65
N GLU A 60 4.97 -11.21 1.45
CA GLU A 60 4.10 -12.34 1.12
C GLU A 60 2.64 -11.92 0.95
N GLN A 61 2.12 -11.06 1.84
CA GLN A 61 0.77 -10.53 1.74
C GLN A 61 0.57 -9.64 0.51
N LEU A 62 1.59 -8.87 0.09
CA LEU A 62 1.52 -8.09 -1.15
C LEU A 62 1.50 -8.97 -2.40
N LEU A 63 2.10 -10.16 -2.33
CA LEU A 63 2.00 -11.16 -3.38
C LEU A 63 0.58 -11.77 -3.39
N GLN A 64 -0.01 -12.04 -2.23
CA GLN A 64 -1.37 -12.54 -2.14
C GLN A 64 -2.41 -11.48 -2.55
N CYS A 65 -2.78 -11.47 -3.82
CA CYS A 65 -3.68 -10.44 -4.38
C CYS A 65 -5.18 -10.66 -4.06
N ASP A 66 -5.54 -11.79 -3.43
CA ASP A 66 -6.94 -12.17 -3.15
C ASP A 66 -7.56 -11.34 -2.01
N HIS A 67 -6.74 -10.86 -1.09
CA HIS A 67 -7.13 -9.91 -0.08
C HIS A 67 -6.24 -8.68 -0.21
N ASN A 68 -6.84 -7.50 -0.41
CA ASN A 68 -6.04 -6.29 -0.43
C ASN A 68 -5.50 -6.04 0.98
N TYR A 69 -4.18 -6.18 1.13
CA TYR A 69 -3.46 -5.89 2.36
C TYR A 69 -3.81 -4.49 2.89
N PHE A 70 -4.01 -3.53 1.98
CA PHE A 70 -4.33 -2.14 2.30
C PHE A 70 -5.81 -1.89 2.62
N LEU A 71 -6.69 -2.89 2.47
CA LEU A 71 -8.09 -2.79 2.88
C LEU A 71 -8.37 -3.46 4.23
N GLN A 72 -7.43 -4.24 4.78
CA GLN A 72 -7.59 -4.81 6.11
C GLN A 72 -7.70 -3.70 7.16
N LEU A 73 -8.62 -3.85 8.10
CA LEU A 73 -8.79 -2.85 9.16
C LEU A 73 -7.53 -2.79 10.04
N PRO A 74 -7.10 -1.61 10.50
CA PRO A 74 -5.88 -1.48 11.31
C PRO A 74 -5.88 -2.40 12.55
N LYS A 75 -7.01 -2.48 13.26
CA LYS A 75 -7.17 -3.37 14.41
C LYS A 75 -7.01 -4.86 14.05
N GLN A 76 -7.55 -5.29 12.91
CA GLN A 76 -7.37 -6.67 12.43
C GLN A 76 -5.89 -6.95 12.15
N ARG A 77 -5.18 -6.03 11.47
CA ARG A 77 -3.73 -6.18 11.20
C ARG A 77 -2.90 -6.32 12.48
N ARG A 78 -3.25 -5.60 13.54
CA ARG A 78 -2.60 -5.73 14.86
C ARG A 78 -2.86 -7.09 15.51
N GLN A 79 -4.10 -7.57 15.43
CA GLN A 79 -4.53 -8.82 16.09
C GLN A 79 -4.03 -10.08 15.36
N THR A 80 -3.96 -10.05 14.02
CA THR A 80 -3.55 -11.21 13.22
C THR A 80 -2.03 -11.30 13.04
N SER A 81 -1.28 -10.23 13.31
CA SER A 81 0.16 -10.21 13.15
C SER A 81 0.86 -10.82 14.38
N PRO A 82 1.48 -12.01 14.27
CA PRO A 82 2.18 -12.62 15.39
C PRO A 82 3.37 -11.79 15.83
N THR A 83 4.08 -11.16 14.89
CA THR A 83 5.26 -10.34 15.17
C THR A 83 4.91 -9.10 16.00
N ILE A 84 3.77 -8.44 15.74
CA ILE A 84 3.29 -7.33 16.58
C ILE A 84 2.96 -7.82 17.99
N GLN A 85 2.24 -8.94 18.11
CA GLN A 85 1.91 -9.52 19.42
C GLN A 85 3.17 -9.91 20.22
N THR A 86 4.18 -10.48 19.55
CA THR A 86 5.47 -10.78 20.16
C THR A 86 6.17 -9.52 20.63
N LEU A 87 6.22 -8.45 19.84
CA LEU A 87 6.84 -7.17 20.25
C LEU A 87 6.13 -6.56 21.46
N VAL A 88 4.80 -6.54 21.46
CA VAL A 88 3.99 -6.08 22.60
C VAL A 88 4.30 -6.90 23.85
N HIS A 89 4.37 -8.23 23.72
CA HIS A 89 4.73 -9.12 24.81
C HIS A 89 6.17 -8.88 25.30
N MET A 90 7.14 -8.70 24.42
CA MET A 90 8.53 -8.45 24.81
C MET A 90 8.69 -7.15 25.60
N ILE A 91 8.07 -6.06 25.12
CA ILE A 91 8.18 -4.74 25.73
C ILE A 91 7.37 -4.65 27.03
N GLY A 92 6.14 -5.20 27.05
CA GLY A 92 5.23 -5.11 28.20
C GLY A 92 4.87 -3.66 28.54
N THR A 93 5.19 -3.23 29.77
CA THR A 93 4.96 -1.86 30.27
C THR A 93 6.25 -1.03 30.34
N ASN A 94 7.37 -1.55 29.82
CA ASN A 94 8.67 -0.91 29.94
C ASN A 94 8.88 0.13 28.83
N ILE A 95 8.75 1.41 29.20
CA ILE A 95 8.90 2.56 28.29
C ILE A 95 10.30 2.62 27.66
N LYS A 96 11.36 2.26 28.39
CA LYS A 96 12.73 2.26 27.85
C LYS A 96 12.90 1.25 26.72
N LEU A 97 12.33 0.05 26.86
CA LEU A 97 12.37 -0.96 25.80
C LEU A 97 11.58 -0.48 24.57
N TYR A 98 10.42 0.15 24.80
CA TYR A 98 9.65 0.78 23.72
C TYR A 98 10.47 1.84 22.98
N ASP A 99 11.17 2.72 23.70
CA ASP A 99 12.04 3.75 23.12
C ASP A 99 13.18 3.16 22.28
N ILE A 100 13.77 2.04 22.73
CA ILE A 100 14.80 1.33 21.98
C ILE A 100 14.22 0.78 20.67
N VAL A 101 13.02 0.18 20.70
CA VAL A 101 12.35 -0.31 19.48
C VAL A 101 12.03 0.85 18.55
N ARG A 102 11.42 1.92 19.06
CA ARG A 102 11.10 3.15 18.30
C ARG A 102 12.33 3.70 17.57
N THR A 103 13.43 3.87 18.31
CA THR A 103 14.69 4.39 17.77
C THR A 103 15.29 3.44 16.74
N SER A 104 15.21 2.13 16.99
CA SER A 104 15.74 1.11 16.07
C SER A 104 14.96 1.09 14.75
N LEU A 105 13.62 1.15 14.80
CA LEU A 105 12.78 1.23 13.60
C LEU A 105 13.09 2.47 12.77
N GLN A 106 13.24 3.63 13.42
CA GLN A 106 13.59 4.87 12.71
C GLN A 106 14.98 4.81 12.06
N LYS A 107 15.99 4.27 12.75
CA LYS A 107 17.33 4.06 12.17
C LYS A 107 17.30 3.11 10.99
N LEU A 108 16.55 2.01 11.09
CA LEU A 108 16.37 1.06 10.00
C LEU A 108 15.66 1.71 8.81
N PHE A 109 14.60 2.49 9.06
CA PHE A 109 13.89 3.26 8.04
C PHE A 109 14.82 4.23 7.31
N GLN A 110 15.64 5.00 8.04
CA GLN A 110 16.56 5.95 7.44
C GLN A 110 17.66 5.26 6.60
N ARG A 111 18.16 4.11 7.06
CA ARG A 111 19.24 3.37 6.40
C ARG A 111 18.78 2.58 5.17
N THR A 112 17.65 1.90 5.27
CA THR A 112 17.17 0.94 4.24
C THR A 112 16.14 1.53 3.31
N LYS A 113 15.51 2.65 3.72
CA LYS A 113 14.41 3.30 3.00
C LYS A 113 13.17 2.40 2.81
N ILE A 114 13.00 1.36 3.63
CA ILE A 114 11.83 0.47 3.58
C ILE A 114 10.64 1.09 4.33
N VAL A 115 9.58 1.41 3.59
CA VAL A 115 8.36 2.08 4.10
C VAL A 115 7.61 1.30 5.19
N HIS A 116 7.72 -0.02 5.22
CA HIS A 116 6.98 -0.87 6.16
C HIS A 116 7.49 -0.77 7.61
N TYR A 117 8.65 -0.14 7.86
CA TYR A 117 9.03 0.26 9.22
C TYR A 117 8.07 1.30 9.80
N SER A 118 7.54 2.19 8.96
CA SER A 118 6.50 3.16 9.34
C SER A 118 5.20 2.45 9.71
N SER A 119 4.80 1.46 8.91
CA SER A 119 3.65 0.59 9.21
C SER A 119 3.80 -0.10 10.56
N LEU A 120 4.96 -0.73 10.81
CA LEU A 120 5.23 -1.42 12.06
C LEU A 120 5.18 -0.46 13.26
N ARG A 121 5.76 0.74 13.12
CA ARG A 121 5.76 1.77 14.16
C ARG A 121 4.35 2.23 14.53
N LEU A 122 3.51 2.50 13.51
CA LEU A 122 2.11 2.91 13.70
C LEU A 122 1.32 1.79 14.40
N LEU A 123 1.41 0.57 13.87
CA LEU A 123 0.65 -0.56 14.38
C LEU A 123 1.06 -0.93 15.81
N LEU A 124 2.36 -0.84 16.13
CA LEU A 124 2.87 -1.14 17.47
C LEU A 124 2.35 -0.14 18.51
N LEU A 125 2.35 1.17 18.19
CA LEU A 125 1.80 2.17 19.11
C LEU A 125 0.31 1.97 19.35
N MET A 126 -0.45 1.67 18.29
CA MET A 126 -1.87 1.40 18.43
C MET A 126 -2.16 0.07 19.13
N ALA A 127 -1.27 -0.92 19.04
CA ALA A 127 -1.38 -2.14 19.82
C ALA A 127 -1.22 -1.87 21.33
N PHE A 128 -0.33 -0.95 21.72
CA PHE A 128 -0.23 -0.51 23.12
C PHE A 128 -1.43 0.33 23.57
N HIS A 129 -1.99 1.14 22.67
CA HIS A 129 -3.23 1.88 22.96
C HIS A 129 -4.40 0.92 23.23
N ASP A 130 -4.53 -0.13 22.44
CA ASP A 130 -5.60 -1.13 22.56
C ASP A 130 -5.57 -1.90 23.91
N LEU A 131 -4.48 -1.82 24.69
CA LEU A 131 -4.36 -2.42 26.02
C LEU A 131 -4.96 -1.57 27.16
N GLU A 132 -5.53 -0.40 26.85
CA GLU A 132 -6.31 0.56 27.70
C GLU A 132 -5.61 1.12 28.97
N ASN A 133 -4.72 0.35 29.62
CA ASN A 133 -3.98 0.71 30.83
C ASN A 133 -2.45 0.78 30.62
N ASN A 134 -1.98 0.83 29.38
CA ASN A 134 -0.56 0.84 29.11
C ASN A 134 0.02 2.27 29.13
N SER A 135 0.98 2.51 30.03
CA SER A 135 1.73 3.77 30.12
C SER A 135 2.58 4.05 28.89
N VAL A 136 2.95 3.01 28.14
CA VAL A 136 3.80 3.11 26.94
C VAL A 136 3.16 3.99 25.87
N SER A 137 1.88 3.76 25.52
CA SER A 137 1.21 4.55 24.49
C SER A 137 1.09 6.02 24.90
N LYS A 138 0.75 6.31 26.15
CA LYS A 138 0.62 7.67 26.69
C LYS A 138 1.96 8.41 26.81
N SER A 139 3.06 7.68 26.93
CA SER A 139 4.40 8.28 26.98
C SER A 139 4.92 8.75 25.61
N ASP A 140 4.29 8.30 24.52
CA ASP A 140 4.70 8.66 23.15
C ASP A 140 4.05 9.98 22.72
N SER A 141 4.87 11.00 22.42
CA SER A 141 4.40 12.36 22.10
C SER A 141 3.54 12.44 20.83
N ILE A 142 3.68 11.47 19.92
CA ILE A 142 2.87 11.40 18.69
C ILE A 142 1.62 10.52 18.82
N HIS A 143 1.26 10.07 20.03
CA HIS A 143 0.12 9.18 20.27
C HIS A 143 -1.20 9.73 19.72
N ILE A 144 -1.53 10.99 20.02
CA ILE A 144 -2.76 11.64 19.56
C ILE A 144 -2.81 11.68 18.03
N PHE A 145 -1.72 12.10 17.40
CA PHE A 145 -1.61 12.17 15.94
C PHE A 145 -1.83 10.79 15.28
N VAL A 146 -1.15 9.76 15.79
CA VAL A 146 -1.28 8.39 15.26
C VAL A 146 -2.69 7.84 15.51
N TRP A 147 -3.31 8.15 16.64
CA TRP A 147 -4.67 7.72 16.95
C TRP A 147 -5.70 8.34 15.98
N THR A 148 -5.57 9.64 15.68
CA THR A 148 -6.42 10.31 14.68
C THR A 148 -6.22 9.69 13.28
N LEU A 149 -4.99 9.34 12.91
CA LEU A 149 -4.70 8.63 11.66
C LEU A 149 -5.27 7.21 11.64
N ASP A 150 -5.17 6.43 12.73
CA ASP A 150 -5.76 5.09 12.84
C ASP A 150 -7.28 5.12 12.64
N ALA A 151 -7.95 6.14 13.19
CA ALA A 151 -9.36 6.39 12.96
C ALA A 151 -9.67 6.71 11.47
N ALA A 152 -8.84 7.52 10.82
CA ALA A 152 -8.96 7.80 9.38
C ALA A 152 -8.74 6.55 8.53
N LEU A 153 -7.78 5.69 8.89
CA LEU A 153 -7.52 4.40 8.23
C LEU A 153 -8.72 3.46 8.36
N LYS A 154 -9.32 3.37 9.56
CA LYS A 154 -10.52 2.57 9.82
C LYS A 154 -11.70 2.99 8.95
N GLU A 155 -11.92 4.29 8.81
CA GLU A 155 -13.02 4.84 8.00
C GLU A 155 -12.67 4.95 6.50
N ARG A 156 -11.41 4.72 6.13
CA ARG A 156 -10.86 4.87 4.78
C ARG A 156 -11.09 6.26 4.19
N LYS A 157 -11.18 7.26 5.06
CA LYS A 157 -11.45 8.66 4.72
C LYS A 157 -10.84 9.55 5.80
N LEU A 158 -10.18 10.61 5.35
CA LEU A 158 -9.83 11.73 6.20
C LEU A 158 -10.88 12.81 6.01
N ASP A 159 -11.73 13.01 7.02
CA ASP A 159 -12.76 14.05 7.02
C ASP A 159 -12.23 15.36 7.60
N LEU A 160 -13.01 16.42 7.45
CA LEU A 160 -12.69 17.76 7.97
C LEU A 160 -12.45 17.79 9.48
N LYS A 161 -13.08 16.91 10.26
CA LYS A 161 -12.92 16.87 11.72
C LYS A 161 -11.54 16.33 12.08
N LYS A 162 -11.18 15.15 11.54
CA LYS A 162 -9.88 14.52 11.74
C LYS A 162 -8.75 15.40 11.18
N GLN A 163 -8.97 16.05 10.04
CA GLN A 163 -8.04 17.03 9.50
C GLN A 163 -7.76 18.16 10.50
N ARG A 164 -8.79 18.77 11.09
CA ARG A 164 -8.62 19.84 12.09
C ARG A 164 -7.89 19.34 13.34
N GLU A 165 -8.16 18.12 13.79
CA GLU A 165 -7.43 17.52 14.91
C GLU A 165 -5.93 17.35 14.60
N ILE A 166 -5.59 16.94 13.37
CA ILE A 166 -4.20 16.84 12.92
C ILE A 166 -3.56 18.24 12.82
N GLU A 167 -4.25 19.23 12.24
CA GLU A 167 -3.79 20.62 12.17
C GLU A 167 -3.47 21.16 13.57
N GLN A 168 -4.41 21.01 14.51
CA GLN A 168 -4.22 21.45 15.91
C GLN A 168 -3.03 20.76 16.58
N PHE A 169 -2.85 19.45 16.33
CA PHE A 169 -1.70 18.73 16.86
C PHE A 169 -0.38 19.28 16.30
N LEU A 170 -0.30 19.52 14.99
CA LEU A 170 0.92 20.04 14.35
C LEU A 170 1.22 21.48 14.79
N ASP A 171 0.21 22.32 14.95
CA ASP A 171 0.37 23.70 15.44
C ASP A 171 0.89 23.71 16.88
N ALA A 172 0.34 22.84 17.75
CA ALA A 172 0.79 22.70 19.13
C ALA A 172 2.25 22.23 19.26
N HIS A 173 2.74 21.46 18.29
CA HIS A 173 4.12 20.93 18.26
C HIS A 173 5.01 21.62 17.22
N SER A 174 4.58 22.74 16.66
CA SER A 174 5.29 23.43 15.56
C SER A 174 6.74 23.82 15.88
N ARG A 175 7.07 23.99 17.16
CA ARG A 175 8.43 24.31 17.63
C ARG A 175 9.26 23.09 18.00
N ASP A 176 8.66 21.92 18.11
CA ASP A 176 9.36 20.67 18.42
C ASP A 176 9.89 20.05 17.12
N THR A 177 11.12 20.43 16.77
CA THR A 177 11.77 19.97 15.55
C THR A 177 11.97 18.47 15.49
N ASP A 178 12.09 17.80 16.64
CA ASP A 178 12.26 16.34 16.67
C ASP A 178 10.93 15.65 16.32
N ILE A 179 9.82 16.10 16.90
CA ILE A 179 8.50 15.56 16.50
C ILE A 179 8.24 15.84 15.02
N ILE A 180 8.35 17.11 14.61
CA ILE A 180 7.97 17.56 13.28
C ILE A 180 8.88 16.97 12.20
N ASN A 181 10.20 16.95 12.37
CA ASN A 181 11.10 16.50 11.29
C ASN A 181 11.48 15.01 11.38
N LYS A 182 11.27 14.35 12.54
CA LYS A 182 11.67 12.94 12.68
C LYS A 182 10.51 11.97 12.80
N HIS A 183 9.53 12.26 13.64
CA HIS A 183 8.47 11.30 13.95
C HIS A 183 7.29 11.39 12.99
N ILE A 184 6.85 12.61 12.64
CA ILE A 184 5.70 12.82 11.76
C ILE A 184 5.95 12.32 10.32
N PRO A 185 7.07 12.66 9.64
CA PRO A 185 7.31 12.17 8.27
C PRO A 185 7.47 10.65 8.26
N PHE A 186 8.12 10.10 9.29
CA PHE A 186 8.26 8.66 9.45
C PHE A 186 6.90 7.96 9.51
N ILE A 187 5.92 8.45 10.27
CA ILE A 187 4.57 7.88 10.31
C ILE A 187 3.83 8.10 8.98
N LEU A 188 3.87 9.31 8.43
CA LEU A 188 3.14 9.69 7.22
C LEU A 188 3.56 8.88 5.98
N ASN A 189 4.79 8.36 5.96
CA ASN A 189 5.29 7.49 4.89
C ASN A 189 4.65 6.09 4.89
N ASP A 190 3.83 5.72 5.89
CA ASP A 190 3.06 4.47 5.84
C ASP A 190 2.22 4.40 4.55
N PRO A 191 2.29 3.31 3.77
CA PRO A 191 1.62 3.25 2.49
C PRO A 191 0.08 3.35 2.54
N ASN A 192 -0.56 2.98 3.65
CA ASN A 192 -2.01 3.15 3.81
C ASN A 192 -2.35 4.63 4.03
N ILE A 193 -1.53 5.34 4.81
CA ILE A 193 -1.67 6.78 5.03
C ILE A 193 -1.48 7.53 3.70
N ILE A 194 -0.40 7.25 2.97
CA ILE A 194 -0.15 7.82 1.64
C ILE A 194 -1.33 7.57 0.70
N SER A 195 -1.88 6.35 0.69
CA SER A 195 -3.01 6.00 -0.17
C SER A 195 -4.28 6.77 0.19
N ILE A 196 -4.61 6.92 1.48
CA ILE A 196 -5.78 7.70 1.93
C ILE A 196 -5.59 9.19 1.67
N LEU A 197 -4.42 9.76 1.95
CA LEU A 197 -4.15 11.18 1.70
C LEU A 197 -4.26 11.51 0.21
N ALA A 198 -3.64 10.70 -0.65
CA ALA A 198 -3.74 10.85 -2.10
C ALA A 198 -5.19 10.70 -2.57
N LYS A 199 -5.92 9.70 -2.05
CA LYS A 199 -7.35 9.50 -2.37
C LYS A 199 -8.17 10.73 -1.97
N SER A 200 -8.00 11.25 -0.76
CA SER A 200 -8.72 12.43 -0.29
C SER A 200 -8.42 13.65 -1.15
N CYS A 201 -7.16 13.86 -1.59
CA CYS A 201 -6.82 14.93 -2.52
C CYS A 201 -7.59 14.81 -3.84
N ILE A 202 -7.60 13.62 -4.46
CA ILE A 202 -8.33 13.39 -5.73
C ILE A 202 -9.85 13.56 -5.55
N LEU A 203 -10.41 13.06 -4.45
CA LEU A 203 -11.84 13.26 -4.16
C LEU A 203 -12.21 14.73 -3.96
N LEU A 204 -11.33 15.52 -3.32
CA LEU A 204 -11.54 16.97 -3.23
C LEU A 204 -11.48 17.65 -4.59
N LEU A 205 -10.59 17.22 -5.50
CA LEU A 205 -10.57 17.76 -6.87
C LEU A 205 -11.88 17.47 -7.60
N HIS A 206 -12.42 16.25 -7.50
CA HIS A 206 -13.73 15.92 -8.05
C HIS A 206 -14.84 16.77 -7.44
N LYS A 207 -14.85 16.90 -6.10
CA LYS A 207 -15.82 17.72 -5.38
C LYS A 207 -15.74 19.19 -5.77
N GLN A 208 -14.56 19.73 -6.03
CA GLN A 208 -14.41 21.10 -6.51
C GLN A 208 -15.06 21.32 -7.87
N VAL A 209 -15.06 20.30 -8.74
CA VAL A 209 -15.80 20.34 -10.00
C VAL A 209 -17.30 20.27 -9.77
N ASP A 210 -17.76 19.47 -8.80
CA ASP A 210 -19.19 19.35 -8.45
C ASP A 210 -19.77 20.62 -7.83
N ASP A 211 -19.02 21.26 -6.92
CA ASP A 211 -19.47 22.43 -6.17
C ASP A 211 -19.21 23.76 -6.91
N GLU A 212 -18.68 23.72 -8.15
CA GLU A 212 -18.28 24.89 -8.95
C GLU A 212 -17.31 25.85 -8.21
N ILE A 213 -16.57 25.34 -7.22
CA ILE A 213 -15.66 26.13 -6.37
C ILE A 213 -14.40 26.52 -7.17
N PRO A 214 -13.96 27.80 -7.12
CA PRO A 214 -12.83 28.23 -7.93
C PRO A 214 -11.50 27.66 -7.41
N LEU A 215 -10.65 27.29 -8.37
CA LEU A 215 -9.21 26.99 -8.36
C LEU A 215 -8.65 26.16 -7.17
N PRO A 216 -7.86 25.09 -7.43
CA PRO A 216 -7.18 24.29 -6.39
C PRO A 216 -6.42 25.12 -5.36
N ARG A 217 -5.78 26.22 -5.80
CA ARG A 217 -5.00 27.11 -4.94
C ARG A 217 -5.82 27.84 -3.86
N SER A 218 -7.15 27.95 -3.97
CA SER A 218 -7.98 28.62 -2.96
C SER A 218 -8.41 27.66 -1.84
N ASN A 219 -8.34 26.35 -2.10
CA ASN A 219 -8.87 25.34 -1.21
C ASN A 219 -7.86 25.00 -0.10
N LYS A 220 -8.07 25.59 1.08
CA LYS A 220 -7.23 25.36 2.26
C LYS A 220 -7.22 23.89 2.70
N GLU A 221 -8.34 23.18 2.54
CA GLU A 221 -8.45 21.75 2.87
C GLU A 221 -7.47 20.95 2.00
N LEU A 222 -7.54 21.16 0.68
CA LEU A 222 -6.66 20.50 -0.29
C LEU A 222 -5.19 20.86 -0.05
N GLN A 223 -4.86 22.14 0.19
CA GLN A 223 -3.48 22.55 0.45
C GLN A 223 -2.88 21.84 1.67
N PHE A 224 -3.65 21.72 2.74
CA PHE A 224 -3.19 21.03 3.94
C PHE A 224 -2.94 19.54 3.68
N LEU A 225 -3.87 18.86 2.98
CA LEU A 225 -3.68 17.45 2.62
C LEU A 225 -2.47 17.23 1.72
N LEU A 226 -2.26 18.11 0.75
CA LEU A 226 -1.06 18.09 -0.11
C LEU A 226 0.21 18.27 0.71
N LYS A 227 0.19 19.09 1.76
CA LYS A 227 1.32 19.31 2.65
C LYS A 227 1.66 18.05 3.46
N LEU A 228 0.65 17.39 4.03
CA LEU A 228 0.83 16.10 4.72
C LEU A 228 1.36 15.03 3.77
N LEU A 229 0.79 14.95 2.56
CA LEU A 229 1.21 13.98 1.56
C LEU A 229 2.65 14.24 1.10
N HIS A 230 3.02 15.50 0.88
CA HIS A 230 4.39 15.91 0.57
C HIS A 230 5.35 15.43 1.66
N MET A 231 5.04 15.69 2.93
CA MET A 231 5.87 15.30 4.06
C MET A 231 6.06 13.78 4.16
N GLY A 232 5.02 12.99 3.89
CA GLY A 232 5.13 11.53 3.85
C GLY A 232 6.00 11.03 2.68
N LEU A 233 5.81 11.56 1.48
CA LEU A 233 6.54 11.15 0.27
C LEU A 233 8.02 11.56 0.28
N TYR A 234 8.34 12.66 0.95
CA TYR A 234 9.69 13.17 1.12
C TYR A 234 10.24 12.91 2.53
N ALA A 235 9.69 11.92 3.25
CA ALA A 235 10.04 11.67 4.65
C ALA A 235 11.54 11.47 4.89
N TRP A 236 12.24 10.83 3.95
CA TRP A 236 13.69 10.65 4.02
C TRP A 236 14.45 11.95 3.81
N ASP A 237 14.01 12.78 2.86
CA ASP A 237 14.62 14.07 2.58
C ASP A 237 14.42 15.02 3.78
N VAL A 238 13.28 14.94 4.46
CA VAL A 238 13.01 15.65 5.72
C VAL A 238 13.91 15.14 6.86
N LEU A 239 14.05 13.81 7.00
CA LEU A 239 14.92 13.20 8.02
C LEU A 239 16.41 13.52 7.83
N ASP A 240 16.84 13.62 6.57
CA ASP A 240 18.22 13.97 6.19
C ASP A 240 18.45 15.49 6.22
N GLY A 241 17.41 16.29 6.51
CA GLY A 241 17.46 17.75 6.69
C GLY A 241 17.39 18.57 5.39
N GLY A 242 17.06 17.93 4.27
CA GLY A 242 16.97 18.58 2.97
C GLY A 242 15.67 19.36 2.74
N ILE A 243 14.60 19.04 3.47
CA ILE A 243 13.27 19.67 3.33
C ILE A 243 12.69 19.93 4.72
N SER A 244 12.10 21.10 4.94
CA SER A 244 11.41 21.49 6.16
C SER A 244 9.90 21.36 6.01
N TYR A 245 9.20 21.05 7.11
CA TYR A 245 7.73 21.12 7.16
C TYR A 245 7.20 22.50 6.76
N HIS A 246 7.95 23.57 6.98
CA HIS A 246 7.51 24.92 6.64
C HIS A 246 7.71 25.28 5.17
N ASP A 247 8.36 24.42 4.38
CA ASP A 247 8.59 24.70 2.98
C ASP A 247 7.27 24.73 2.20
N PRO A 248 7.08 25.74 1.33
CA PRO A 248 5.88 25.84 0.53
C PRO A 248 5.83 24.70 -0.49
N ILE A 249 4.63 24.18 -0.74
CA ILE A 249 4.39 23.27 -1.86
C ILE A 249 4.73 24.01 -3.15
N ASP A 250 5.32 23.29 -4.10
CA ASP A 250 5.66 23.83 -5.42
C ASP A 250 4.47 24.56 -6.05
N SER A 251 4.69 25.86 -6.35
CA SER A 251 3.69 26.72 -6.97
C SER A 251 3.19 26.17 -8.32
N LYS A 252 4.04 25.49 -9.09
CA LYS A 252 3.67 24.87 -10.38
C LYS A 252 2.63 23.77 -10.19
N LEU A 253 2.73 23.01 -9.09
CA LEU A 253 1.74 21.99 -8.75
C LEU A 253 0.36 22.63 -8.60
N LEU A 254 0.26 23.69 -7.80
CA LEU A 254 -1.01 24.34 -7.46
C LEU A 254 -1.63 25.14 -8.62
N THR A 255 -0.79 25.74 -9.46
CA THR A 255 -1.22 26.70 -10.49
C THR A 255 -1.34 26.12 -11.89
N HIS A 256 -0.62 25.04 -12.20
CA HIS A 256 -0.62 24.42 -13.53
C HIS A 256 -1.07 22.97 -13.45
N TYR A 257 -0.47 22.18 -12.56
CA TYR A 257 -0.70 20.74 -12.50
C TYR A 257 -2.11 20.34 -12.04
N LEU A 258 -2.55 20.83 -10.87
CA LEU A 258 -3.88 20.50 -10.34
C LEU A 258 -5.02 21.07 -11.20
N PRO A 259 -4.95 22.32 -11.73
CA PRO A 259 -5.94 22.82 -12.67
C PRO A 259 -6.04 21.97 -13.94
N TYR A 260 -4.91 21.42 -14.40
CA TYR A 260 -4.90 20.50 -15.52
C TYR A 260 -5.61 19.16 -15.20
N LEU A 261 -5.38 18.58 -14.01
CA LEU A 261 -6.16 17.41 -13.57
C LEU A 261 -7.65 17.70 -13.46
N ILE A 262 -8.03 18.88 -12.94
CA ILE A 262 -9.43 19.33 -12.92
C ILE A 262 -10.01 19.40 -14.33
N ARG A 263 -9.25 19.95 -15.29
CA ARG A 263 -9.67 20.01 -16.70
C ARG A 263 -9.96 18.62 -17.25
N LEU A 264 -9.07 17.64 -16.99
CA LEU A 264 -9.31 16.24 -17.38
C LEU A 264 -10.59 15.67 -16.74
N ILE A 265 -10.85 15.98 -15.46
CA ILE A 265 -12.07 15.55 -14.77
C ILE A 265 -13.32 16.14 -15.43
N VAL A 266 -13.33 17.46 -15.67
CA VAL A 266 -14.46 18.17 -16.28
C VAL A 266 -14.77 17.60 -17.66
N GLU A 267 -13.75 17.51 -18.51
CA GLU A 267 -13.90 17.07 -19.90
C GLU A 267 -14.34 15.60 -19.98
N ASN A 268 -13.84 14.74 -19.09
CA ASN A 268 -14.30 13.36 -19.01
C ASN A 268 -15.77 13.24 -18.57
N ARG A 269 -16.27 14.15 -17.72
CA ARG A 269 -17.70 14.21 -17.36
C ARG A 269 -18.57 14.72 -18.51
N LEU A 270 -18.05 15.63 -19.33
CA LEU A 270 -18.73 16.17 -20.51
C LEU A 270 -18.75 15.19 -21.69
N ASN A 271 -17.82 14.23 -21.74
CA ASN A 271 -17.71 13.23 -22.79
C ASN A 271 -18.75 12.09 -22.68
N THR A 272 -20.03 12.46 -22.72
CA THR A 272 -21.15 11.53 -22.92
C THR A 272 -21.33 11.15 -24.39
N ASP A 273 -20.79 11.94 -25.33
CA ASP A 273 -20.95 11.73 -26.79
C ASP A 273 -19.62 11.46 -27.53
N ILE A 274 -19.67 10.59 -28.53
CA ILE A 274 -18.52 10.07 -29.30
C ILE A 274 -17.81 11.18 -30.12
N SER A 275 -18.51 12.28 -30.41
CA SER A 275 -18.05 13.42 -31.20
C SER A 275 -17.02 14.32 -30.48
N SER A 276 -16.95 14.31 -29.15
CA SER A 276 -15.98 15.08 -28.35
C SER A 276 -14.71 14.30 -27.97
N SER A 277 -14.57 13.06 -28.49
CA SER A 277 -13.39 12.21 -28.28
C SER A 277 -12.08 12.75 -28.89
N SER A 278 -12.16 13.67 -29.85
CA SER A 278 -11.00 14.35 -30.44
C SER A 278 -10.41 15.40 -29.50
N ILE A 279 -11.26 16.14 -28.78
CA ILE A 279 -10.85 17.22 -27.87
C ILE A 279 -10.10 16.64 -26.67
N LEU A 280 -10.60 15.55 -26.07
CA LEU A 280 -9.90 14.89 -24.98
C LEU A 280 -8.55 14.28 -25.40
N LYS A 281 -8.38 13.83 -26.65
CA LYS A 281 -7.07 13.36 -27.15
C LYS A 281 -6.02 14.49 -27.19
N THR A 282 -6.42 15.70 -27.57
CA THR A 282 -5.57 16.90 -27.47
C THR A 282 -5.30 17.36 -26.04
N LEU A 283 -6.08 16.87 -25.08
CA LEU A 283 -6.00 17.24 -23.67
C LEU A 283 -5.21 16.26 -22.82
N LEU A 284 -4.79 15.11 -23.34
CA LEU A 284 -4.00 14.12 -22.61
C LEU A 284 -2.65 14.69 -22.13
N PRO A 285 -2.03 14.10 -21.10
CA PRO A 285 -0.81 14.66 -20.50
C PRO A 285 0.24 14.98 -21.57
N GLN A 286 0.69 16.23 -21.59
CA GLN A 286 1.76 16.63 -22.47
C GLN A 286 3.09 16.06 -21.96
N ILE A 287 4.10 15.95 -22.83
CA ILE A 287 5.43 15.46 -22.46
C ILE A 287 5.99 16.24 -21.25
N GLU A 288 5.76 17.55 -21.20
CA GLU A 288 6.16 18.41 -20.08
C GLU A 288 5.54 17.97 -18.74
N PHE A 289 4.29 17.51 -18.76
CA PHE A 289 3.61 17.01 -17.56
C PHE A 289 4.20 15.69 -17.09
N VAL A 290 4.56 14.79 -18.00
CA VAL A 290 5.22 13.53 -17.63
C VAL A 290 6.60 13.79 -17.05
N GLN A 291 7.38 14.65 -17.70
CA GLN A 291 8.67 15.08 -17.18
C GLN A 291 8.55 15.71 -15.79
N TYR A 292 7.53 16.54 -15.57
CA TYR A 292 7.24 17.08 -14.25
C TYR A 292 6.90 16.00 -13.22
N MET A 293 6.08 15.00 -13.58
CA MET A 293 5.72 13.88 -12.70
C MET A 293 6.94 13.02 -12.31
N ILE A 294 7.83 12.73 -13.25
CA ILE A 294 9.06 11.94 -13.00
C ILE A 294 9.92 12.60 -11.91
N HIS A 295 10.01 13.93 -11.90
CA HIS A 295 10.85 14.66 -10.94
C HIS A 295 10.10 15.07 -9.66
N ASN A 296 8.76 15.01 -9.65
CA ASN A 296 7.95 15.41 -8.50
C ASN A 296 7.11 14.23 -7.98
N ARG A 297 7.59 13.61 -6.88
CA ARG A 297 6.94 12.47 -6.23
C ARG A 297 5.49 12.74 -5.85
N LEU A 298 5.15 13.97 -5.46
CA LEU A 298 3.79 14.37 -5.10
C LEU A 298 2.88 14.39 -6.32
N ALA A 299 3.32 14.98 -7.44
CA ALA A 299 2.57 14.99 -8.68
C ALA A 299 2.36 13.56 -9.21
N CYS A 300 3.41 12.74 -9.21
CA CYS A 300 3.34 11.34 -9.60
C CYS A 300 2.35 10.54 -8.74
N GLN A 301 2.44 10.65 -7.41
CA GLN A 301 1.54 9.93 -6.51
C GLN A 301 0.07 10.32 -6.72
N LEU A 302 -0.22 11.60 -6.97
CA LEU A 302 -1.56 12.07 -7.30
C LEU A 302 -2.04 11.50 -8.64
N PHE A 303 -1.17 11.44 -9.65
CA PHE A 303 -1.53 10.89 -10.96
C PHE A 303 -1.83 9.39 -10.90
N LEU A 304 -0.95 8.63 -10.23
CA LEU A 304 -1.14 7.19 -10.03
C LEU A 304 -2.45 6.92 -9.28
N ARG A 305 -2.74 7.70 -8.24
CA ARG A 305 -4.02 7.61 -7.53
C ARG A 305 -5.21 8.01 -8.41
N PHE A 306 -5.06 9.03 -9.25
CA PHE A 306 -6.07 9.46 -10.20
C PHE A 306 -6.43 8.33 -11.19
N ILE A 307 -5.43 7.63 -11.74
CA ILE A 307 -5.66 6.45 -12.59
C ILE A 307 -6.50 5.40 -11.85
N ILE A 308 -6.13 5.03 -10.62
CA ILE A 308 -6.90 4.07 -9.82
C ILE A 308 -8.35 4.54 -9.64
N GLU A 309 -8.55 5.82 -9.36
CA GLU A 309 -9.88 6.38 -9.14
C GLU A 309 -10.73 6.40 -10.42
N THR A 310 -10.13 6.64 -11.61
CA THR A 310 -10.86 6.53 -12.88
C THR A 310 -11.40 5.11 -13.13
N TYR A 311 -10.63 4.08 -12.78
CA TYR A 311 -11.11 2.69 -12.83
C TYR A 311 -12.21 2.43 -11.80
N HIS A 312 -12.05 2.93 -10.58
CA HIS A 312 -13.03 2.80 -9.49
C HIS A 312 -14.37 3.47 -9.84
N GLN A 313 -14.34 4.63 -10.50
CA GLN A 313 -15.52 5.35 -11.00
C GLN A 313 -16.06 4.78 -12.33
N LYS A 314 -15.53 3.64 -12.82
CA LYS A 314 -15.92 2.98 -14.07
C LYS A 314 -15.75 3.85 -15.33
N GLN A 315 -14.83 4.83 -15.29
CA GLN A 315 -14.49 5.72 -16.41
C GLN A 315 -13.43 5.07 -17.33
N PHE A 316 -13.74 3.89 -17.87
CA PHE A 316 -12.76 3.05 -18.56
C PHE A 316 -12.19 3.65 -19.84
N TRP A 317 -12.94 4.54 -20.50
CA TRP A 317 -12.46 5.25 -21.68
C TRP A 317 -11.24 6.12 -21.34
N LEU A 318 -11.36 7.01 -20.35
CA LEU A 318 -10.25 7.86 -19.90
C LEU A 318 -9.11 7.01 -19.36
N ALA A 319 -9.44 6.02 -18.51
CA ALA A 319 -8.45 5.13 -17.94
C ALA A 319 -7.58 4.47 -19.03
N THR A 320 -8.19 4.06 -20.14
CA THR A 320 -7.48 3.49 -21.31
C THR A 320 -6.57 4.49 -22.01
N GLN A 321 -6.96 5.76 -22.07
CA GLN A 321 -6.12 6.82 -22.65
C GLN A 321 -4.94 7.20 -21.75
N LEU A 322 -5.05 6.95 -20.44
CA LEU A 322 -3.99 7.27 -19.47
C LEU A 322 -2.88 6.21 -19.41
N ILE A 323 -3.10 5.01 -19.96
CA ILE A 323 -2.13 3.89 -19.94
C ILE A 323 -0.74 4.24 -20.51
N PRO A 324 -0.61 4.94 -21.65
CA PRO A 324 0.71 5.30 -22.19
C PRO A 324 1.57 6.08 -21.19
N TYR A 325 0.96 6.99 -20.42
CA TYR A 325 1.65 7.77 -19.39
C TYR A 325 2.04 6.91 -18.20
N LEU A 326 1.22 5.91 -17.86
CA LEU A 326 1.57 4.92 -16.85
C LEU A 326 2.80 4.10 -17.27
N ASN A 327 2.90 3.71 -18.55
CA ASN A 327 4.10 3.04 -19.07
C ASN A 327 5.34 3.89 -18.89
N GLU A 328 5.30 5.16 -19.30
CA GLU A 328 6.43 6.07 -19.12
C GLU A 328 6.84 6.18 -17.64
N LEU A 329 5.87 6.38 -16.72
CA LEU A 329 6.18 6.45 -15.29
C LEU A 329 6.78 5.15 -14.72
N VAL A 330 6.38 3.99 -15.22
CA VAL A 330 6.97 2.70 -14.84
C VAL A 330 8.41 2.60 -15.33
N GLU A 331 8.70 3.01 -16.57
CA GLU A 331 10.04 2.96 -17.15
C GLU A 331 11.05 3.81 -16.35
N TYR A 332 10.61 4.94 -15.80
CA TYR A 332 11.42 5.77 -14.90
C TYR A 332 11.39 5.32 -13.43
N GLY A 333 10.83 4.15 -13.12
CA GLY A 333 10.80 3.57 -11.77
C GLY A 333 9.89 4.31 -10.78
N SER A 334 8.93 5.11 -11.27
CA SER A 334 8.06 5.95 -10.43
C SER A 334 6.83 5.20 -9.90
N ALA A 335 6.50 4.04 -10.47
CA ALA A 335 5.41 3.19 -10.00
C ALA A 335 5.95 1.97 -9.24
N ASP A 336 5.66 1.90 -7.95
CA ASP A 336 6.19 0.87 -7.05
C ASP A 336 5.30 -0.38 -6.98
N LYS A 337 5.82 -1.42 -6.31
CA LYS A 337 5.08 -2.68 -6.06
C LYS A 337 3.76 -2.43 -5.32
N ILE A 338 3.73 -1.44 -4.42
CA ILE A 338 2.55 -1.12 -3.61
C ILE A 338 1.44 -0.55 -4.50
N PHE A 339 1.77 0.39 -5.38
CA PHE A 339 0.86 0.91 -6.39
C PHE A 339 0.32 -0.22 -7.27
N LEU A 340 1.18 -1.08 -7.82
CA LEU A 340 0.75 -2.18 -8.69
C LEU A 340 -0.25 -3.12 -8.00
N HIS A 341 0.01 -3.50 -6.74
CA HIS A 341 -0.92 -4.29 -5.95
C HIS A 341 -2.29 -3.60 -5.82
N GLN A 342 -2.30 -2.32 -5.43
CA GLN A 342 -3.55 -1.56 -5.30
C GLN A 342 -4.28 -1.44 -6.64
N PHE A 343 -3.55 -1.10 -7.70
CA PHE A 343 -4.08 -0.93 -9.04
C PHE A 343 -4.76 -2.21 -9.55
N VAL A 344 -4.06 -3.35 -9.51
CA VAL A 344 -4.60 -4.64 -9.93
C VAL A 344 -5.76 -5.09 -9.07
N TYR A 345 -5.70 -4.88 -7.75
CA TYR A 345 -6.83 -5.17 -6.89
C TYR A 345 -8.08 -4.38 -7.28
N PHE A 346 -7.97 -3.06 -7.48
CA PHE A 346 -9.13 -2.23 -7.86
C PHE A 346 -9.65 -2.58 -9.25
N ILE A 347 -8.78 -2.94 -10.20
CA ILE A 347 -9.20 -3.42 -11.52
C ILE A 347 -10.02 -4.71 -11.40
N ARG A 348 -9.58 -5.69 -10.60
CA ARG A 348 -10.33 -6.95 -10.37
C ARG A 348 -11.74 -6.69 -9.82
N GLN A 349 -11.88 -5.67 -8.97
CA GLN A 349 -13.16 -5.31 -8.35
C GLN A 349 -14.06 -4.49 -9.29
N SER A 350 -13.48 -3.58 -10.09
CA SER A 350 -14.24 -2.57 -10.82
C SER A 350 -14.54 -2.97 -12.27
N VAL A 351 -13.67 -3.78 -12.89
CA VAL A 351 -13.77 -4.14 -14.31
C VAL A 351 -14.50 -5.48 -14.47
N GLU A 352 -15.80 -5.39 -14.75
CA GLU A 352 -16.64 -6.54 -15.06
C GLU A 352 -16.42 -7.02 -16.51
N GLN A 353 -16.28 -6.08 -17.45
CA GLN A 353 -16.14 -6.36 -18.87
C GLN A 353 -14.70 -6.74 -19.24
N ILE A 354 -14.53 -7.95 -19.76
CA ILE A 354 -13.21 -8.51 -20.10
C ILE A 354 -12.48 -7.68 -21.17
N HIS A 355 -13.21 -7.01 -22.07
CA HIS A 355 -12.63 -6.17 -23.12
C HIS A 355 -11.64 -5.13 -22.58
N TYR A 356 -11.99 -4.41 -21.51
CA TYR A 356 -11.11 -3.41 -20.91
C TYR A 356 -9.88 -4.03 -20.22
N ILE A 357 -10.01 -5.25 -19.70
CA ILE A 357 -8.86 -5.97 -19.16
C ILE A 357 -7.93 -6.42 -20.30
N GLY A 358 -8.49 -6.86 -21.43
CA GLY A 358 -7.71 -7.16 -22.64
C GLY A 358 -6.91 -5.96 -23.13
N ILE A 359 -7.52 -4.76 -23.19
CA ILE A 359 -6.81 -3.53 -23.56
C ILE A 359 -5.68 -3.23 -22.57
N LEU A 360 -5.92 -3.38 -21.27
CA LEU A 360 -4.90 -3.16 -20.26
C LEU A 360 -3.75 -4.17 -20.37
N LEU A 361 -4.05 -5.44 -20.66
CA LEU A 361 -3.03 -6.46 -20.90
C LEU A 361 -2.18 -6.08 -22.13
N ASP A 362 -2.83 -5.74 -23.24
CA ASP A 362 -2.16 -5.35 -24.49
C ASP A 362 -1.29 -4.09 -24.34
N LYS A 363 -1.81 -3.06 -23.68
CA LYS A 363 -1.17 -1.73 -23.65
C LYS A 363 -0.25 -1.48 -22.46
N PHE A 364 -0.34 -2.26 -21.40
CA PHE A 364 0.46 -2.06 -20.17
C PHE A 364 1.28 -3.30 -19.82
N PHE A 365 0.60 -4.39 -19.45
CA PHE A 365 1.28 -5.55 -18.88
C PHE A 365 2.23 -6.22 -19.87
N ILE A 366 1.85 -6.42 -21.13
CA ILE A 366 2.71 -7.09 -22.11
C ILE A 366 3.96 -6.26 -22.41
N LEU A 367 3.81 -4.94 -22.54
CA LEU A 367 4.94 -4.05 -22.86
C LEU A 367 5.97 -4.04 -21.72
N GLN A 368 5.49 -3.99 -20.48
CA GLN A 368 6.36 -3.80 -19.31
C GLN A 368 6.77 -5.12 -18.61
N ALA A 369 6.13 -6.25 -18.92
CA ALA A 369 6.37 -7.53 -18.25
C ALA A 369 7.80 -8.07 -18.44
N GLN A 370 8.48 -7.75 -19.54
CA GLN A 370 9.84 -8.23 -19.79
C GLN A 370 10.90 -7.52 -18.95
N GLY A 371 10.66 -6.24 -18.62
CA GLY A 371 11.60 -5.43 -17.83
C GLY A 371 11.36 -5.51 -16.32
N HIS A 372 10.15 -5.88 -15.89
CA HIS A 372 9.73 -5.79 -14.49
C HIS A 372 8.99 -7.05 -14.02
N GLU A 373 9.69 -7.83 -13.18
CA GLU A 373 9.19 -9.09 -12.62
C GLU A 373 7.81 -8.95 -11.93
N PHE A 374 7.62 -7.89 -11.13
CA PHE A 374 6.36 -7.66 -10.43
C PHE A 374 5.21 -7.29 -11.38
N ILE A 375 5.49 -6.66 -12.52
CA ILE A 375 4.46 -6.36 -13.52
C ILE A 375 3.99 -7.65 -14.17
N LEU A 376 4.93 -8.54 -14.55
CA LEU A 376 4.60 -9.87 -15.03
C LEU A 376 3.76 -10.63 -13.98
N TYR A 377 4.16 -10.61 -12.72
CA TYR A 377 3.42 -11.23 -11.63
C TYR A 377 1.95 -10.78 -11.56
N TYR A 378 1.72 -9.46 -11.48
CA TYR A 378 0.37 -8.91 -11.39
C TYR A 378 -0.43 -9.09 -12.70
N GLY A 379 0.24 -9.18 -13.85
CA GLY A 379 -0.36 -9.59 -15.12
C GLY A 379 -0.89 -11.03 -15.07
N LEU A 380 -0.11 -11.98 -14.53
CA LEU A 380 -0.54 -13.36 -14.32
C LEU A 380 -1.73 -13.46 -13.36
N ILE A 381 -1.76 -12.64 -12.30
CA ILE A 381 -2.91 -12.55 -11.38
C ILE A 381 -4.17 -12.07 -12.11
N LEU A 382 -4.06 -11.07 -12.99
CA LEU A 382 -5.19 -10.61 -13.78
C LEU A 382 -5.70 -11.69 -14.73
N LEU A 383 -4.80 -12.42 -15.39
CA LEU A 383 -5.20 -13.57 -16.22
C LEU A 383 -5.94 -14.62 -15.41
N LYS A 384 -5.44 -14.96 -14.21
CA LYS A 384 -6.12 -15.89 -13.30
C LYS A 384 -7.53 -15.40 -12.94
N HIS A 385 -7.70 -14.10 -12.70
CA HIS A 385 -9.01 -13.54 -12.40
C HIS A 385 -10.00 -13.60 -13.58
N ILE A 386 -9.51 -13.50 -14.82
CA ILE A 386 -10.33 -13.58 -16.03
C ILE A 386 -10.66 -15.03 -16.39
N LEU A 387 -9.85 -16.01 -15.98
CA LEU A 387 -9.95 -17.41 -16.38
C LEU A 387 -11.38 -17.98 -16.30
N HIS A 388 -12.09 -17.69 -15.20
CA HIS A 388 -13.44 -18.20 -14.96
C HIS A 388 -14.57 -17.30 -15.51
N LYS A 389 -14.24 -16.18 -16.16
CA LYS A 389 -15.23 -15.28 -16.78
C LYS A 389 -15.59 -15.75 -18.20
N THR A 390 -16.77 -15.37 -18.69
CA THR A 390 -17.28 -15.71 -20.04
C THR A 390 -16.33 -15.24 -21.14
N ASN A 391 -15.85 -16.13 -22.03
CA ASN A 391 -14.80 -15.87 -23.04
C ASN A 391 -13.38 -15.61 -22.46
N GLY A 392 -13.18 -15.82 -21.16
CA GLY A 392 -11.90 -15.62 -20.50
C GLY A 392 -10.82 -16.60 -20.96
N THR A 393 -11.19 -17.85 -21.23
CA THR A 393 -10.27 -18.91 -21.67
C THR A 393 -9.58 -18.59 -23.01
N ASN A 394 -10.25 -17.92 -23.94
CA ASN A 394 -9.67 -17.50 -25.23
C ASN A 394 -8.66 -16.35 -25.09
N LEU A 395 -8.90 -15.44 -24.15
CA LEU A 395 -7.96 -14.35 -23.88
C LEU A 395 -6.77 -14.86 -23.05
N VAL A 396 -7.01 -15.72 -22.07
CA VAL A 396 -5.94 -16.35 -21.31
C VAL A 396 -5.04 -17.16 -22.25
N SER A 397 -5.58 -17.95 -23.18
CA SER A 397 -4.76 -18.71 -24.14
C SER A 397 -3.88 -17.81 -25.01
N LYS A 398 -4.45 -16.71 -25.52
CA LYS A 398 -3.72 -15.69 -26.29
C LYS A 398 -2.51 -15.17 -25.51
N TYR A 399 -2.71 -14.73 -24.27
CA TYR A 399 -1.66 -14.04 -23.52
C TYR A 399 -0.69 -14.96 -22.78
N LEU A 400 -1.18 -16.07 -22.21
CA LEU A 400 -0.40 -16.97 -21.37
C LEU A 400 0.76 -17.60 -22.15
N TYR A 401 0.49 -18.12 -23.35
CA TYR A 401 1.50 -18.86 -24.12
C TYR A 401 2.35 -17.97 -25.03
N GLN A 402 1.85 -16.81 -25.46
CA GLN A 402 2.52 -15.98 -26.47
C GLN A 402 3.24 -14.76 -25.88
N SER A 403 2.66 -14.09 -24.89
CA SER A 403 3.10 -12.74 -24.49
C SER A 403 3.56 -12.61 -23.05
N LEU A 404 3.02 -13.41 -22.13
CA LEU A 404 3.34 -13.37 -20.69
C LEU A 404 4.07 -14.63 -20.21
N LYS A 405 4.83 -15.28 -21.11
CA LYS A 405 5.69 -16.40 -20.75
C LYS A 405 6.95 -15.88 -20.04
N PRO A 406 7.29 -16.37 -18.84
CA PRO A 406 8.50 -15.95 -18.14
C PRO A 406 9.76 -16.36 -18.92
N THR A 407 10.72 -15.44 -19.00
CA THR A 407 12.07 -15.68 -19.54
C THR A 407 12.95 -16.38 -18.50
N ARG A 408 14.14 -16.86 -18.90
CA ARG A 408 15.09 -17.53 -18.01
C ARG A 408 15.62 -16.65 -16.87
N ASP A 409 15.50 -15.33 -17.01
CA ASP A 409 16.03 -14.36 -16.05
C ASP A 409 15.05 -14.10 -14.89
N HIS A 410 13.82 -14.60 -14.97
CA HIS A 410 12.82 -14.45 -13.92
C HIS A 410 13.08 -15.39 -12.75
N SER A 411 12.63 -14.99 -11.56
CA SER A 411 12.77 -15.83 -10.36
C SER A 411 11.97 -17.13 -10.46
N THR A 412 12.39 -18.12 -9.69
CA THR A 412 11.67 -19.40 -9.52
C THR A 412 10.23 -19.18 -9.07
N PHE A 413 9.98 -18.18 -8.23
CA PHE A 413 8.65 -17.83 -7.76
C PHE A 413 7.69 -17.48 -8.92
N ILE A 414 8.14 -16.72 -9.91
CA ILE A 414 7.32 -16.39 -11.09
C ILE A 414 7.08 -17.60 -11.97
N HIS A 415 8.11 -18.42 -12.18
CA HIS A 415 7.98 -19.67 -12.92
C HIS A 415 6.94 -20.59 -12.26
N ASP A 416 6.97 -20.73 -10.95
CA ASP A 416 6.00 -21.54 -10.20
C ASP A 416 4.57 -21.01 -10.35
N LYS A 417 4.39 -19.68 -10.30
CA LYS A 417 3.09 -19.03 -10.47
C LYS A 417 2.55 -19.16 -11.89
N TYR A 418 3.42 -19.04 -12.89
CA TYR A 418 3.09 -19.28 -14.28
C TYR A 418 2.65 -20.74 -14.51
N HIS A 419 3.41 -21.71 -14.00
CA HIS A 419 3.05 -23.13 -14.10
C HIS A 419 1.78 -23.49 -13.32
N GLN A 420 1.53 -22.84 -12.18
CA GLN A 420 0.27 -22.95 -11.47
C GLN A 420 -0.90 -22.49 -12.33
N LEU A 421 -0.78 -21.33 -12.99
CA LEU A 421 -1.82 -20.80 -13.86
C LEU A 421 -2.06 -21.69 -15.10
N ILE A 422 -1.02 -22.32 -15.67
CA ILE A 422 -1.19 -23.30 -16.75
C ILE A 422 -2.07 -24.48 -16.28
N ARG A 423 -1.77 -25.03 -15.09
CA ARG A 423 -2.57 -26.13 -14.54
C ARG A 423 -4.02 -25.71 -14.30
N ASP A 424 -4.22 -24.55 -13.70
CA ASP A 424 -5.57 -23.98 -13.46
C ASP A 424 -6.33 -23.79 -14.80
N TYR A 425 -5.64 -23.36 -15.85
CA TYR A 425 -6.19 -23.19 -17.20
C TYR A 425 -6.61 -24.53 -17.84
N GLU A 426 -5.72 -25.52 -17.82
CA GLU A 426 -6.00 -26.87 -18.36
C GLU A 426 -7.17 -27.54 -17.64
N GLU A 427 -7.24 -27.41 -16.31
CA GLU A 427 -8.36 -27.91 -15.52
C GLU A 427 -9.68 -27.22 -15.89
N CYS A 428 -9.67 -25.90 -16.08
CA CYS A 428 -10.85 -25.15 -16.49
C CYS A 428 -11.37 -25.62 -17.87
N LEU A 429 -10.47 -25.90 -18.83
CA LEU A 429 -10.85 -26.41 -20.14
C LEU A 429 -11.52 -27.80 -20.05
N ARG A 430 -10.98 -28.70 -19.23
CA ARG A 430 -11.59 -30.02 -18.99
C ARG A 430 -12.99 -29.89 -18.43
N GLN A 431 -13.20 -28.99 -17.47
CA GLN A 431 -14.53 -28.75 -16.88
C GLN A 431 -15.53 -28.20 -17.90
N ILE A 432 -15.10 -27.35 -18.84
CA ILE A 432 -15.95 -26.85 -19.93
C ILE A 432 -16.34 -28.00 -20.87
N GLN A 433 -15.37 -28.83 -21.28
CA GLN A 433 -15.63 -29.99 -22.13
C GLN A 433 -16.62 -30.99 -21.50
N ILE A 434 -16.48 -31.27 -20.19
CA ILE A 434 -17.41 -32.14 -19.46
C ILE A 434 -18.83 -31.54 -19.43
N ARG A 435 -18.96 -30.22 -19.24
CA ARG A 435 -20.27 -29.54 -19.25
C ARG A 435 -20.91 -29.59 -20.63
N GLU A 436 -20.15 -29.39 -21.69
CA GLU A 436 -20.64 -29.47 -23.07
C GLU A 436 -21.11 -30.89 -23.41
N GLN A 437 -20.35 -31.92 -23.02
CA GLN A 437 -20.73 -33.33 -23.20
C GLN A 437 -21.99 -33.69 -22.42
N THR A 438 -22.13 -33.20 -21.19
CA THR A 438 -23.32 -33.42 -20.35
C THR A 438 -24.56 -32.73 -20.92
N GLN A 439 -24.41 -31.50 -21.44
CA GLN A 439 -25.50 -30.78 -22.11
C GLN A 439 -25.92 -31.47 -23.40
N GLN A 440 -24.97 -31.98 -24.19
CA GLN A 440 -25.26 -32.74 -25.41
C GLN A 440 -26.03 -34.03 -25.11
N GLN A 441 -25.65 -34.78 -24.07
CA GLN A 441 -26.37 -35.97 -23.60
C GLN A 441 -27.82 -35.65 -23.15
N VAL A 442 -28.02 -34.57 -22.40
CA VAL A 442 -29.36 -34.15 -21.97
C VAL A 442 -30.24 -33.72 -23.15
N SER A 443 -29.66 -33.07 -24.18
CA SER A 443 -30.39 -32.74 -25.41
C SER A 443 -30.73 -33.96 -26.26
N THR A 444 -29.84 -34.95 -26.35
CA THR A 444 -30.14 -36.21 -27.06
C THR A 444 -31.18 -37.05 -26.33
N ASP A 445 -31.18 -37.07 -25.00
CA ASP A 445 -32.21 -37.77 -24.21
C ASP A 445 -33.58 -37.08 -24.29
N LYS A 446 -33.61 -35.74 -24.38
CA LYS A 446 -34.84 -34.99 -24.68
C LYS A 446 -35.35 -35.24 -26.09
N GLN A 447 -34.48 -35.31 -27.10
CA GLN A 447 -34.89 -35.65 -28.46
C GLN A 447 -35.40 -37.09 -28.57
N ASN A 448 -34.72 -38.03 -27.91
CA ASN A 448 -35.12 -39.44 -27.88
C ASN A 448 -36.46 -39.66 -27.14
N SER A 449 -36.74 -38.90 -26.08
CA SER A 449 -38.03 -38.97 -25.38
C SER A 449 -39.19 -38.34 -26.16
N PHE A 450 -38.94 -37.33 -27.01
CA PHE A 450 -39.95 -36.82 -27.96
C PHE A 450 -40.24 -37.79 -29.12
N SER A 451 -39.27 -38.59 -29.56
CA SER A 451 -39.47 -39.60 -30.60
C SER A 451 -40.14 -40.90 -30.13
N ILE A 452 -40.36 -41.08 -28.82
CA ILE A 452 -41.10 -42.23 -28.26
C ILE A 452 -42.61 -41.90 -28.09
N PHE A 453 -43.01 -40.63 -28.25
CA PHE A 453 -44.40 -40.16 -28.19
C PHE A 453 -45.04 -39.86 -29.56
N HIS A 454 -44.35 -40.22 -30.66
CA HIS A 454 -44.93 -40.39 -32.00
C HIS A 454 -44.82 -41.87 -32.39
#